data_AF-A0A3S0G5V1-F1
#
_entry.id   AF-A0A3S0G5V1-F1
#
_cell.length_a   1.000
_cell.length_b   1.000
_cell.length_c   1.000
_cell.angle_alpha   90.00
_cell.angle_beta   90.00
_cell.angle_gamma   90.00
#
_symmetry.space_group_name_H-M   'P 1'
#
loop_
_entity.id
_entity.type
_entity.pdbx_description
1 polymer ?
#
loop_
_entity_poly.entity_id
_entity_poly.type
_entity_poly.pdbx_seq_one_letter_code
_entity_poly.pdbx_strand_id
1 'polypeptide(L)'
;FENRFMHVQELVRLGADIQLHGDTATIRGVPELTGAPVMATDLRASVSLVIAGLMAEGQTTINRVYHLDRGFERLEQKLSRCGAEIERIVSG
;
A
#
# COMPACT_ATOMS: atom_id res chain seq x y z
N PHE A 1 -1.29 21.31 -0.40
CA PHE A 1 -1.18 19.83 -0.50
C PHE A 1 -2.56 19.24 -0.23
N GLU A 2 -3.47 19.30 -1.19
CA GLU A 2 -4.93 19.17 -0.95
C GLU A 2 -5.48 17.75 -0.89
N ASN A 3 -4.68 16.71 -1.13
CA ASN A 3 -5.19 15.33 -1.09
C ASN A 3 -4.18 14.39 -0.42
N ARG A 4 -4.09 14.48 0.92
CA ARG A 4 -3.16 13.64 1.71
C ARG A 4 -3.70 12.24 2.03
N PHE A 5 -5.00 11.98 1.87
CA PHE A 5 -5.64 10.72 2.26
C PHE A 5 -6.03 9.80 1.10
N MET A 6 -5.50 10.01 -0.11
CA MET A 6 -5.84 9.19 -1.27
C MET A 6 -5.58 7.69 -1.07
N HIS A 7 -4.59 7.34 -0.25
CA HIS A 7 -4.25 5.96 0.09
C HIS A 7 -5.26 5.29 1.03
N VAL A 8 -6.09 6.05 1.74
CA VAL A 8 -7.01 5.51 2.75
C VAL A 8 -8.04 4.58 2.10
N GLN A 9 -8.58 4.95 0.95
CA GLN A 9 -9.55 4.10 0.25
C GLN A 9 -8.95 2.75 -0.14
N GLU A 10 -7.69 2.72 -0.56
CA GLU A 10 -7.00 1.49 -0.93
C GLU A 10 -6.60 0.65 0.29
N LEU A 11 -6.26 1.28 1.43
CA LEU A 11 -6.08 0.56 2.70
C LEU A 11 -7.39 -0.07 3.20
N VAL A 12 -8.53 0.62 3.03
CA VAL A 12 -9.85 0.09 3.36
C VAL A 12 -10.18 -1.15 2.51
N ARG A 13 -9.70 -1.23 1.26
CA ARG A 13 -9.84 -2.45 0.44
C ARG A 13 -9.08 -3.64 0.99
N LEU A 14 -8.02 -3.41 1.76
CA LEU A 14 -7.30 -4.45 2.50
C LEU A 14 -7.96 -4.77 3.85
N GLY A 15 -9.11 -4.18 4.17
CA GLY A 15 -9.84 -4.41 5.42
C GLY A 15 -9.50 -3.45 6.56
N ALA A 16 -8.74 -2.37 6.33
CA ALA A 16 -8.47 -1.38 7.37
C ALA A 16 -9.73 -0.60 7.79
N ASP A 17 -9.93 -0.39 9.09
CA ASP A 17 -10.97 0.51 9.61
C ASP A 17 -10.42 1.93 9.80
N ILE A 18 -10.69 2.78 8.81
CA ILE A 18 -10.23 4.18 8.79
C ILE A 18 -11.41 5.08 8.46
N GLN A 19 -11.68 6.05 9.34
CA GLN A 19 -12.71 7.06 9.17
C GLN A 19 -12.08 8.43 8.92
N LEU A 20 -12.52 9.11 7.87
CA LEU A 20 -12.07 10.46 7.53
C LEU A 20 -13.09 11.50 8.01
N HIS A 21 -12.59 12.52 8.68
CA HIS A 21 -13.36 13.70 9.07
C HIS A 21 -12.55 14.96 8.76
N GLY A 22 -12.85 15.60 7.63
CA GLY A 22 -12.09 16.75 7.14
C GLY A 22 -10.62 16.39 6.87
N ASP A 23 -9.72 16.99 7.63
CA ASP A 23 -8.27 16.77 7.57
C ASP A 23 -7.77 15.73 8.59
N THR A 24 -8.68 15.08 9.32
CA THR A 24 -8.38 14.08 10.34
C THR A 24 -8.74 12.68 9.86
N ALA A 25 -7.85 11.71 10.12
CA ALA A 25 -8.10 10.29 9.94
C ALA A 25 -8.09 9.59 11.31
N THR A 26 -9.17 8.89 11.65
CA THR A 26 -9.26 8.04 12.84
C THR A 26 -9.09 6.60 12.41
N ILE A 27 -8.08 5.92 12.97
CA ILE A 27 -7.78 4.52 12.67
C ILE A 27 -8.19 3.67 13.86
N ARG A 28 -8.97 2.62 13.61
CA ARG A 28 -9.23 1.56 14.59
C ARG A 28 -8.46 0.33 14.17
N GLY A 29 -7.66 -0.21 15.09
CA GLY A 29 -6.89 -1.43 14.83
C GLY A 29 -7.82 -2.59 14.48
N VAL A 30 -7.46 -3.35 13.45
CA VAL A 30 -8.13 -4.58 13.03
C VAL A 30 -7.22 -5.77 13.32
N PRO A 31 -7.77 -6.96 13.59
CA PRO A 31 -6.95 -8.15 13.90
C PRO A 31 -6.06 -8.56 12.73
N GLU A 32 -6.54 -8.39 11.50
CA GLU A 32 -5.84 -8.74 10.27
C GLU A 32 -6.24 -7.81 9.13
N LEU A 33 -5.34 -7.69 8.15
CA LEU A 33 -5.67 -7.17 6.81
C LEU A 33 -5.78 -8.36 5.87
N THR A 34 -6.54 -8.23 4.78
CA THR A 34 -6.66 -9.26 3.75
C THR A 34 -6.10 -8.75 2.44
N GLY A 35 -5.23 -9.54 1.81
CA GLY A 35 -4.63 -9.21 0.54
C GLY A 35 -5.66 -9.03 -0.56
N ALA A 36 -5.52 -7.96 -1.34
CA ALA A 36 -6.39 -7.65 -2.46
C ALA A 36 -5.65 -6.89 -3.57
N PRO A 37 -6.22 -6.82 -4.79
CA PRO A 37 -5.75 -5.89 -5.81
C PRO A 37 -6.01 -4.44 -5.39
N VAL A 38 -4.95 -3.64 -5.33
CA VAL A 38 -4.97 -2.21 -4.97
C VAL A 38 -4.21 -1.36 -5.98
N MET A 39 -4.41 -0.04 -5.93
CA MET A 39 -3.90 0.93 -6.89
C MET A 39 -3.04 2.00 -6.22
N ALA A 40 -1.77 2.12 -6.62
CA ALA A 40 -0.95 3.23 -6.22
C ALA A 40 -1.45 4.55 -6.85
N THR A 41 -1.70 5.57 -6.02
CA THR A 41 -2.18 6.90 -6.45
C THR A 41 -1.10 7.97 -6.47
N ASP A 42 -0.07 7.80 -5.64
CA ASP A 42 1.05 8.72 -5.49
C ASP A 42 2.23 8.03 -4.79
N LEU A 43 3.35 8.75 -4.65
CA LEU A 43 4.58 8.21 -4.07
C LEU A 43 4.39 7.69 -2.64
N ARG A 44 3.69 8.44 -1.78
CA ARG A 44 3.50 8.05 -0.37
C ARG A 44 2.49 6.91 -0.27
N ALA A 45 1.39 7.02 -1.01
CA ALA A 45 0.40 5.95 -1.11
C ALA A 45 1.02 4.61 -1.52
N SER A 46 1.92 4.64 -2.51
CA SER A 46 2.58 3.44 -3.01
C SER A 46 3.32 2.66 -1.91
N VAL A 47 4.13 3.35 -1.11
CA VAL A 47 4.89 2.70 -0.02
C VAL A 47 3.98 2.25 1.11
N SER A 48 2.98 3.05 1.46
CA SER A 48 2.00 2.67 2.48
C SER A 48 1.27 1.37 2.11
N LEU A 49 0.90 1.20 0.84
CA LEU A 49 0.27 -0.04 0.34
C LEU A 49 1.24 -1.22 0.31
N VAL A 50 2.53 -1.01 0.01
CA VAL A 50 3.55 -2.07 0.09
C VAL A 50 3.65 -2.60 1.53
N ILE A 51 3.75 -1.71 2.52
CA ILE A 51 3.83 -2.11 3.93
C ILE A 51 2.55 -2.82 4.37
N ALA A 52 1.38 -2.28 4.01
CA ALA A 52 0.11 -2.92 4.34
C ALA A 52 -0.02 -4.30 3.70
N GLY A 53 0.42 -4.46 2.45
CA GLY A 53 0.40 -5.75 1.76
C GLY A 53 1.33 -6.79 2.36
N LEU A 54 2.49 -6.37 2.90
CA LEU A 54 3.41 -7.26 3.63
C LEU A 54 2.85 -7.77 4.97
N MET A 55 1.87 -7.05 5.54
CA MET A 55 1.18 -7.44 6.78
C MET A 55 -0.15 -8.17 6.53
N ALA A 56 -0.66 -8.16 5.30
CA ALA A 56 -1.97 -8.70 4.97
C ALA A 56 -1.90 -10.21 4.76
N GLU A 57 -2.94 -10.91 5.21
CA GLU A 57 -3.12 -12.34 4.96
C GLU A 57 -3.45 -12.58 3.48
N GLY A 58 -2.75 -13.54 2.88
CA GLY A 58 -2.87 -13.84 1.45
C GLY A 58 -2.05 -12.91 0.56
N GLN A 59 -2.50 -12.73 -0.68
CA GLN A 59 -1.73 -12.03 -1.71
C GLN A 59 -2.27 -10.62 -1.98
N THR A 60 -1.40 -9.61 -1.88
CA THR A 60 -1.70 -8.24 -2.31
C THR A 60 -1.03 -7.95 -3.66
N THR A 61 -1.79 -7.44 -4.63
CA THR A 61 -1.23 -7.00 -5.92
C THR A 61 -1.38 -5.50 -6.05
N ILE A 62 -0.25 -4.78 -6.11
CA ILE A 62 -0.24 -3.32 -6.22
C ILE A 62 -0.02 -2.94 -7.68
N ASN A 63 -1.00 -2.27 -8.26
CA ASN A 63 -0.96 -1.78 -9.63
C ASN A 63 -0.50 -0.31 -9.70
N ARG A 64 -0.12 0.15 -10.90
CA ARG A 64 0.35 1.53 -11.18
C ARG A 64 1.58 1.95 -10.37
N VAL A 65 2.50 1.00 -10.16
CA VAL A 65 3.73 1.19 -9.36
C VAL A 65 4.74 2.20 -9.95
N TYR A 66 4.49 2.80 -11.13
CA TYR A 66 5.32 3.89 -11.65
C TYR A 66 5.38 5.10 -10.70
N HIS A 67 4.39 5.27 -9.82
CA HIS A 67 4.42 6.28 -8.75
C HIS A 67 5.50 5.99 -7.70
N LEU A 68 5.77 4.71 -7.41
CA LEU A 68 6.80 4.26 -6.48
C LEU A 68 8.19 4.57 -7.01
N ASP A 69 8.40 4.29 -8.30
CA ASP A 69 9.69 4.41 -8.98
C ASP A 69 10.20 5.86 -9.02
N ARG A 70 9.31 6.84 -8.86
CA ARG A 70 9.66 8.28 -8.79
C ARG A 70 10.43 8.67 -7.54
N GLY A 71 10.42 7.86 -6.49
CA GLY A 71 11.09 8.19 -5.22
C GLY A 71 11.74 7.02 -4.51
N PHE A 72 11.50 5.79 -4.95
CA PHE A 72 12.15 4.60 -4.40
C PHE A 72 12.75 3.75 -5.51
N GLU A 73 14.07 3.69 -5.52
CA GLU A 73 14.79 2.80 -6.42
C GLU A 73 14.77 1.36 -5.87
N ARG A 74 14.24 0.43 -6.68
CA ARG A 74 14.30 -1.03 -6.45
C ARG A 74 13.87 -1.42 -5.02
N LEU A 75 12.74 -0.88 -4.58
CA LEU A 75 12.25 -1.07 -3.21
C LEU A 75 12.03 -2.56 -2.92
N GLU A 76 11.48 -3.30 -3.88
CA GLU A 76 11.27 -4.74 -3.77
C GLU A 76 12.57 -5.47 -3.45
N GLN A 77 13.68 -5.17 -4.14
CA GLN A 77 14.97 -5.82 -3.90
C GLN A 77 15.50 -5.53 -2.50
N LYS A 78 15.31 -4.29 -2.02
CA LYS A 78 15.77 -3.88 -0.68
C LYS A 78 14.96 -4.59 0.41
N LEU A 79 13.64 -4.68 0.24
CA LEU A 79 12.75 -5.36 1.18
C LEU A 79 12.95 -6.88 1.16
N SER A 80 13.11 -7.51 -0.01
CA SER A 80 13.42 -8.94 -0.13
C SER A 80 14.74 -9.29 0.57
N ARG A 81 15.76 -8.42 0.49
CA ARG A 81 17.02 -8.59 1.25
C ARG A 81 16.84 -8.51 2.76
N CYS A 82 15.74 -7.93 3.24
CA CYS A 82 15.33 -7.93 4.64
C CYS A 82 14.38 -9.10 4.98
N GLY A 83 14.12 -10.01 4.06
CA GLY A 83 13.27 -11.19 4.27
C GLY A 83 11.81 -11.00 3.88
N ALA A 84 11.44 -9.89 3.22
CA ALA A 84 10.07 -9.69 2.75
C ALA A 84 9.75 -10.58 1.53
N GLU A 85 8.60 -11.23 1.56
CA GLU A 85 8.04 -11.93 0.39
C GLU A 85 7.37 -10.92 -0.54
N ILE A 86 8.16 -10.40 -1.49
CA ILE A 86 7.72 -9.40 -2.46
C ILE A 86 8.44 -9.61 -3.78
N GLU A 87 7.71 -9.44 -4.88
CA GLU A 87 8.25 -9.48 -6.23
C GLU A 87 7.64 -8.37 -7.09
N ARG A 88 8.40 -7.92 -8.08
CA ARG A 88 7.89 -7.03 -9.12
C ARG A 88 7.59 -7.84 -10.36
N ILE A 89 6.32 -7.88 -10.74
CA ILE A 89 5.84 -8.53 -11.96
C ILE A 89 5.76 -7.51 -13.10
N VAL A 90 6.11 -7.94 -14.31
CA VAL A 90 5.92 -7.17 -15.54
C VAL A 90 4.81 -7.86 -16.32
N SER A 91 3.67 -7.19 -16.48
CA SER A 91 2.65 -7.64 -17.41
C SER A 91 3.19 -7.42 -18.83
N GLY A 92 3.43 -8.52 -19.56
CA GLY A 92 3.81 -8.51 -20.97
C GLY A 92 2.68 -8.12 -21.90
#